data_AF-A0A924J2J7-F1
#
_entry.id   AF-A0A924J2J7-F1
#
_cell.length_a   1.000
_cell.length_b   1.000
_cell.length_c   1.000
_cell.angle_alpha   90.00
_cell.angle_beta   90.00
_cell.angle_gamma   90.00
#
_symmetry.space_group_name_H-M   'P 1'
#
loop_
_entity.id
_entity.type
_entity.pdbx_description
1 polymer ?
#
loop_
_entity_poly.entity_id
_entity_poly.type
_entity_poly.pdbx_seq_one_letter_code
_entity_poly.pdbx_strand_id
1 'polypeptide(L)'
;MRFPTRSVAKAPDQPAPKSASLPAADRQGKVRTYVVREVAILEVSGHLGDVVGELDRAIQLALAEGPHGVVCDLSAALDGARPVPTELLATAGRHVRDWPGIPVAVASPDPQVREALRAQPLGRHLIVTSSLFSAVTAVRAAPTLDVKTKRLAPHPTAPSAARQFVTRTLLDWSLGRVLPFASLVVSELVANSADDAGTEIDLSIVWDQDALRLTIRDHGPAKPGQRPTPLDLVGRRLTVVAGLSRAFGVLPTADGGKLVWAVLDAPRSIPSTNAHSSAAERQEGLIGQHSRALENSLLRGDPKHLPASGVPTRAPQGVLSLVQ
;
A
#
# COMPACT_ATOMS: atom_id res chain seq x y z
N MET A 1 -6.46 53.10 74.56
CA MET A 1 -6.51 51.88 73.71
C MET A 1 -7.90 51.26 73.78
N ARG A 2 -8.39 50.76 72.63
CA ARG A 2 -9.55 49.86 72.37
C ARG A 2 -10.95 50.44 72.07
N PHE A 3 -11.19 50.54 70.75
CA PHE A 3 -12.33 50.18 69.87
C PHE A 3 -13.80 50.53 70.20
N PRO A 4 -14.53 51.16 69.24
CA PRO A 4 -15.98 51.35 69.29
C PRO A 4 -16.78 50.35 68.43
N THR A 5 -18.06 50.26 68.78
CA THR A 5 -19.14 49.40 68.28
C THR A 5 -19.59 49.68 66.84
N ARG A 6 -19.93 48.61 66.10
CA ARG A 6 -20.43 48.63 64.71
C ARG A 6 -21.97 48.71 64.69
N SER A 7 -22.51 49.67 63.95
CA SER A 7 -23.94 49.83 63.65
C SER A 7 -24.26 49.38 62.22
N VAL A 8 -25.48 48.87 62.03
CA VAL A 8 -26.03 48.25 60.82
C VAL A 8 -26.47 49.33 59.82
N ALA A 9 -26.15 49.12 58.54
CA ALA A 9 -26.67 49.93 57.44
C ALA A 9 -27.37 49.07 56.37
N LYS A 10 -28.56 49.58 56.05
CA LYS A 10 -29.60 49.28 55.05
C LYS A 10 -29.13 48.91 53.63
N ALA A 11 -29.87 47.99 52.99
CA ALA A 11 -29.78 47.66 51.57
C ALA A 11 -30.55 48.64 50.67
N PRO A 12 -30.17 48.76 49.39
CA PRO A 12 -31.17 48.85 48.34
C PRO A 12 -30.89 48.01 47.07
N ASP A 13 -32.01 47.66 46.42
CA ASP A 13 -32.29 47.34 45.01
C ASP A 13 -31.42 46.35 44.21
N GLN A 14 -32.05 45.23 43.83
CA GLN A 14 -31.57 44.29 42.81
C GLN A 14 -32.28 44.53 41.47
N PRO A 15 -31.55 44.71 40.36
CA PRO A 15 -32.11 44.62 39.03
C PRO A 15 -32.16 43.15 38.55
N ALA A 16 -33.18 42.86 37.73
CA ALA A 16 -33.46 41.56 37.12
C ALA A 16 -32.25 40.93 36.37
N PRO A 17 -32.14 39.58 36.31
CA PRO A 17 -30.96 38.93 35.78
C PRO A 17 -30.82 39.15 34.27
N LYS A 18 -29.68 39.73 33.90
CA LYS A 18 -29.19 39.79 32.51
C LYS A 18 -29.01 38.37 31.99
N SER A 19 -29.59 38.12 30.82
CA SER A 19 -29.36 36.95 29.99
C SER A 19 -27.86 36.66 29.91
N ALA A 20 -27.43 35.55 30.51
CA ALA A 20 -26.08 35.05 30.39
C ALA A 20 -25.88 34.64 28.92
N SER A 21 -25.16 35.47 28.17
CA SER A 21 -24.56 35.08 26.90
C SER A 21 -23.71 33.83 27.14
N LEU A 22 -24.05 32.72 26.48
CA LEU A 22 -23.20 31.53 26.42
C LEU A 22 -21.77 31.96 26.04
N PRO A 23 -20.73 31.37 26.63
CA PRO A 23 -19.38 31.58 26.14
C PRO A 23 -19.36 31.19 24.66
N ALA A 24 -18.84 32.08 23.81
CA ALA A 24 -18.65 31.82 22.39
C ALA A 24 -17.92 30.48 22.26
N ALA A 25 -18.64 29.45 21.80
CA ALA A 25 -18.08 28.14 21.55
C ALA A 25 -16.82 28.33 20.71
N ASP A 26 -15.73 27.74 21.18
CA ASP A 26 -14.43 27.74 20.54
C ASP A 26 -14.62 27.45 19.05
N ARG A 27 -14.54 28.48 18.20
CA ARG A 27 -14.77 28.37 16.74
C ARG A 27 -13.60 27.71 16.04
N GLN A 28 -12.54 27.40 16.78
CA GLN A 28 -11.36 26.75 16.27
C GLN A 28 -11.68 25.29 15.99
N GLY A 29 -11.65 24.92 14.71
CA GLY A 29 -11.87 23.54 14.32
C GLY A 29 -10.85 22.61 14.96
N LYS A 30 -11.26 21.37 15.24
CA LYS A 30 -10.43 20.36 15.90
C LYS A 30 -10.66 18.99 15.31
N VAL A 31 -9.59 18.20 15.21
CA VAL A 31 -9.64 16.76 14.93
C VAL A 31 -9.32 15.97 16.19
N ARG A 32 -10.22 15.07 16.60
CA ARG A 32 -9.99 14.12 17.68
C ARG A 32 -9.84 12.72 17.11
N THR A 33 -8.82 12.00 17.56
CA THR A 33 -8.54 10.63 17.12
C THR A 33 -8.75 9.66 18.27
N TYR A 34 -9.50 8.58 18.02
CA TYR A 34 -9.65 7.46 18.95
C TYR A 34 -9.90 6.16 18.16
N VAL A 35 -9.73 5.01 18.80
CA VAL A 35 -9.89 3.70 18.15
C VAL A 35 -11.10 2.97 18.72
N VAL A 36 -11.93 2.41 17.83
CA VAL A 36 -13.08 1.57 18.19
C VAL A 36 -13.02 0.29 17.38
N ARG A 37 -12.88 -0.86 18.05
CA ARG A 37 -12.84 -2.19 17.39
C ARG A 37 -11.85 -2.23 16.21
N GLU A 38 -10.62 -1.77 16.45
CA GLU A 38 -9.52 -1.71 15.46
C GLU A 38 -9.73 -0.74 14.29
N VAL A 39 -10.79 0.08 14.33
CA VAL A 39 -11.03 1.17 13.38
C VAL A 39 -10.64 2.49 14.02
N ALA A 40 -9.80 3.28 13.33
CA ALA A 40 -9.45 4.63 13.78
C ALA A 40 -10.56 5.61 13.39
N ILE A 41 -11.10 6.33 14.36
CA ILE A 41 -12.13 7.35 14.17
C ILE A 41 -11.48 8.73 14.33
N LEU A 42 -11.65 9.57 13.29
CA LEU A 42 -11.21 10.95 13.24
C LEU A 42 -12.45 11.84 13.30
N GLU A 43 -12.82 12.27 14.51
CA GLU A 43 -13.96 13.14 14.74
C GLU A 43 -13.58 14.59 14.44
N VAL A 44 -14.36 15.21 13.55
CA VAL A 44 -14.14 16.57 13.07
C VAL A 44 -15.21 17.49 13.61
N SER A 45 -14.78 18.54 14.32
CA SER A 45 -15.65 19.60 14.82
C SER A 45 -15.21 20.96 14.31
N GLY A 46 -16.16 21.87 14.04
CA GLY A 46 -15.89 23.22 13.52
C GLY A 46 -15.87 23.27 11.98
N HIS A 47 -15.40 24.38 11.39
CA HIS A 47 -15.41 24.54 9.93
C HIS A 47 -14.44 23.58 9.25
N LEU A 48 -14.93 22.78 8.29
CA LEU A 48 -14.10 21.79 7.58
C LEU A 48 -12.88 22.42 6.90
N GLY A 49 -13.03 23.64 6.37
CA GLY A 49 -11.95 24.37 5.72
C GLY A 49 -10.76 24.67 6.63
N ASP A 50 -10.99 24.82 7.93
CA ASP A 50 -9.94 25.19 8.90
C ASP A 50 -9.12 23.96 9.33
N VAL A 51 -9.70 22.77 9.20
CA VAL A 51 -9.14 21.51 9.74
C VAL A 51 -8.77 20.51 8.66
N VAL A 52 -9.08 20.74 7.39
CA VAL A 52 -8.84 19.75 6.32
C VAL A 52 -7.37 19.31 6.22
N GLY A 53 -6.42 20.22 6.47
CA GLY A 53 -4.99 19.89 6.53
C GLY A 53 -4.62 19.05 7.75
N GLU A 54 -5.18 19.38 8.93
CA GLU A 54 -5.01 18.60 10.16
C GLU A 54 -5.63 17.20 10.01
N LEU A 55 -6.79 17.12 9.36
CA LEU A 55 -7.50 15.88 9.08
C LEU A 55 -6.70 14.99 8.12
N ASP A 56 -6.16 15.51 7.03
CA ASP A 56 -5.28 14.74 6.13
C ASP A 56 -4.04 14.23 6.87
N ARG A 57 -3.45 15.04 7.75
CA ARG A 57 -2.34 14.61 8.61
C ARG A 57 -2.76 13.52 9.60
N ALA A 58 -3.94 13.61 10.19
CA ALA A 58 -4.48 12.61 11.10
C ALA A 58 -4.79 11.29 10.37
N ILE A 59 -5.27 11.35 9.12
CA ILE A 59 -5.42 10.17 8.25
C ILE A 59 -4.07 9.50 8.03
N GLN A 60 -3.04 10.26 7.66
CA GLN A 60 -1.69 9.71 7.45
C GLN A 60 -1.13 9.04 8.71
N LEU A 61 -1.26 9.68 9.87
CA LEU A 61 -0.85 9.11 11.16
C LEU A 61 -1.62 7.82 11.46
N ALA A 62 -2.94 7.81 11.28
CA ALA A 62 -3.75 6.63 11.49
C ALA A 62 -3.35 5.49 10.56
N LEU A 63 -3.16 5.76 9.26
CA LEU A 63 -2.73 4.74 8.28
C LEU A 63 -1.38 4.13 8.62
N ALA A 64 -0.44 4.91 9.17
CA ALA A 64 0.87 4.42 9.56
C ALA A 64 0.84 3.45 10.75
N GLU A 65 -0.19 3.54 11.60
CA GLU A 65 -0.42 2.60 12.70
C GLU A 65 -1.07 1.28 12.26
N GLY A 66 -1.47 1.17 10.98
CA GLY A 66 -2.02 -0.06 10.42
C GLY A 66 -3.37 -0.52 10.98
N PRO A 67 -4.37 0.36 11.22
CA PRO A 67 -5.69 -0.05 11.68
C PRO A 67 -6.43 -0.84 10.60
N HIS A 68 -7.52 -1.47 11.00
CA HIS A 68 -8.42 -2.20 10.10
C HIS A 68 -9.16 -1.26 9.12
N GLY A 69 -9.19 0.04 9.43
CA GLY A 69 -9.67 1.12 8.58
C GLY A 69 -9.69 2.45 9.32
N VAL A 70 -9.92 3.53 8.57
CA VAL A 70 -10.00 4.91 9.10
C VAL A 70 -11.37 5.48 8.74
N VAL A 71 -12.04 6.13 9.69
CA VAL A 71 -13.32 6.81 9.47
C VAL A 71 -13.19 8.27 9.89
N CYS A 72 -13.40 9.18 8.94
CA CYS A 72 -13.56 10.61 9.21
C CYS A 72 -15.04 10.90 9.52
N ASP A 73 -15.34 11.28 10.76
CA ASP A 73 -16.69 11.64 11.18
C ASP A 73 -16.90 13.15 11.08
N LEU A 74 -17.71 13.56 10.10
CA LEU A 74 -18.06 14.96 9.83
C LEU A 74 -19.41 15.34 10.45
N SER A 75 -19.95 14.56 11.38
CA SER A 75 -21.27 14.84 12.00
C SER A 75 -21.33 16.18 12.72
N ALA A 76 -20.19 16.68 13.22
CA ALA A 76 -20.06 17.98 13.88
C ALA A 76 -19.29 19.02 13.03
N ALA A 77 -19.05 18.74 11.75
CA ALA A 77 -18.35 19.65 10.85
C ALA A 77 -19.31 20.70 10.28
N LEU A 78 -18.86 21.95 10.22
CA LEU A 78 -19.57 23.10 9.67
C LEU A 78 -19.04 23.44 8.27
N ASP A 79 -19.90 24.02 7.44
CA ASP A 79 -19.60 24.46 6.07
C ASP A 79 -18.91 23.41 5.19
N GLY A 80 -19.23 22.12 5.42
CA GLY A 80 -18.66 21.03 4.66
C GLY A 80 -19.00 21.12 3.17
N ALA A 81 -20.23 21.55 2.83
CA ALA A 81 -20.71 21.58 1.44
C ALA A 81 -20.01 22.63 0.56
N ARG A 82 -19.11 23.46 1.11
CA ARG A 82 -18.29 24.36 0.29
C ARG A 82 -17.37 23.53 -0.63
N PRO A 83 -17.17 23.96 -1.90
CA PRO A 83 -16.36 23.21 -2.85
C PRO A 83 -14.93 22.96 -2.38
N VAL A 84 -14.22 24.01 -1.96
CA VAL A 84 -12.78 23.94 -1.64
C VAL A 84 -12.46 22.96 -0.50
N PRO A 85 -13.11 23.00 0.68
CA PRO A 85 -12.84 22.02 1.74
C PRO A 85 -13.15 20.57 1.33
N THR A 86 -14.22 20.36 0.55
CA THR A 86 -14.59 19.01 0.09
C THR A 86 -13.62 18.48 -0.96
N GLU A 87 -13.18 19.32 -1.89
CA GLU A 87 -12.14 18.99 -2.87
C GLU A 87 -10.83 18.60 -2.18
N LEU A 88 -10.40 19.40 -1.20
CA LEU A 88 -9.21 19.10 -0.39
C LEU A 88 -9.37 17.79 0.39
N LEU A 89 -10.52 17.54 1.01
CA LEU A 89 -10.79 16.27 1.69
C LEU A 89 -10.77 15.08 0.73
N ALA A 90 -11.35 15.22 -0.47
CA ALA A 90 -11.35 14.16 -1.47
C ALA A 90 -9.93 13.73 -1.89
N THR A 91 -8.93 14.63 -1.77
CA THR A 91 -7.54 14.27 -2.03
C THR A 91 -7.02 13.20 -1.09
N ALA A 92 -7.62 12.97 0.09
CA ALA A 92 -7.27 11.87 0.98
C ALA A 92 -7.47 10.49 0.32
N GLY A 93 -8.30 10.40 -0.73
CA GLY A 93 -8.44 9.19 -1.53
C GLY A 93 -7.15 8.77 -2.25
N ARG A 94 -6.18 9.67 -2.42
CA ARG A 94 -4.82 9.31 -2.91
C ARG A 94 -4.16 8.31 -1.99
N HIS A 95 -4.38 8.42 -0.68
CA HIS A 95 -3.83 7.49 0.29
C HIS A 95 -4.39 6.11 0.03
N VAL A 96 -5.71 5.93 -0.12
CA VAL A 96 -6.29 4.60 -0.43
C VAL A 96 -5.82 4.05 -1.78
N ARG A 97 -5.72 4.91 -2.80
CA ARG A 97 -5.26 4.51 -4.14
C ARG A 97 -3.81 4.01 -4.12
N ASP A 98 -2.93 4.74 -3.44
CA ASP A 98 -1.49 4.50 -3.46
C ASP A 98 -1.05 3.58 -2.30
N TRP A 99 -1.86 3.47 -1.26
CA TRP A 99 -1.74 2.60 -0.09
C TRP A 99 -2.89 1.58 -0.08
N PRO A 100 -2.80 0.50 -0.88
CA PRO A 100 -3.83 -0.52 -0.91
C PRO A 100 -3.84 -1.30 0.42
N GLY A 101 -5.03 -1.41 1.01
CA GLY A 101 -5.30 -2.36 2.10
C GLY A 101 -5.94 -1.81 3.37
N ILE A 102 -5.96 -0.49 3.57
CA ILE A 102 -6.67 0.13 4.70
C ILE A 102 -7.75 1.05 4.13
N PRO A 103 -9.04 0.70 4.22
CA PRO A 103 -10.11 1.54 3.71
C PRO A 103 -10.20 2.83 4.52
N VAL A 104 -10.46 3.94 3.83
CA VAL A 104 -10.78 5.23 4.44
C VAL A 104 -12.22 5.57 4.11
N ALA A 105 -13.03 5.80 5.13
CA ALA A 105 -14.42 6.20 5.01
C ALA A 105 -14.64 7.64 5.49
N VAL A 106 -15.62 8.31 4.90
CA VAL A 106 -16.12 9.60 5.35
C VAL A 106 -17.60 9.45 5.70
N ALA A 107 -17.94 9.70 6.96
CA ALA A 107 -19.29 9.78 7.46
C ALA A 107 -19.73 11.24 7.46
N SER A 108 -20.75 11.58 6.68
CA SER A 108 -21.33 12.93 6.71
C SER A 108 -22.85 12.85 6.62
N PRO A 109 -23.61 13.46 7.56
CA PRO A 109 -25.07 13.50 7.48
C PRO A 109 -25.55 14.37 6.31
N ASP A 110 -24.74 15.34 5.86
CA ASP A 110 -25.07 16.25 4.77
C ASP A 110 -24.96 15.54 3.39
N PRO A 111 -26.07 15.40 2.63
CA PRO A 111 -26.04 14.81 1.30
C PRO A 111 -25.18 15.59 0.29
N GLN A 112 -25.07 16.92 0.42
CA GLN A 112 -24.30 17.74 -0.51
C GLN A 112 -22.80 17.45 -0.40
N VAL A 113 -22.29 17.30 0.83
CA VAL A 113 -20.90 16.89 1.09
C VAL A 113 -20.62 15.52 0.48
N ARG A 114 -21.54 14.55 0.69
CA ARG A 114 -21.36 13.20 0.16
C ARG A 114 -21.32 13.17 -1.37
N GLU A 115 -22.19 13.94 -2.01
CA GLU A 115 -22.22 14.03 -3.47
C GLU A 115 -20.98 14.72 -4.02
N ALA A 116 -20.59 15.85 -3.42
CA ALA A 116 -19.39 16.58 -3.79
C ALA A 116 -18.13 15.71 -3.63
N LEU A 117 -18.00 14.89 -2.58
CA LEU A 117 -16.90 13.93 -2.44
C LEU A 117 -16.88 12.89 -3.56
N ARG A 118 -18.02 12.29 -3.89
CA ARG A 118 -18.11 11.24 -4.92
C ARG A 118 -17.83 11.77 -6.33
N ALA A 119 -18.17 13.04 -6.59
CA ALA A 119 -17.87 13.69 -7.86
C ALA A 119 -16.37 13.88 -8.10
N GLN A 120 -15.53 13.86 -7.05
CA GLN A 120 -14.09 14.05 -7.18
C GLN A 120 -13.37 12.77 -7.66
N PRO A 121 -12.41 12.86 -8.60
CA PRO A 121 -11.67 11.71 -9.10
C PRO A 121 -10.94 10.90 -8.02
N LEU A 122 -10.46 11.55 -6.96
CA LEU A 122 -9.85 10.87 -5.82
C LEU A 122 -10.87 10.44 -4.77
N GLY A 123 -11.99 11.15 -4.65
CA GLY A 123 -13.04 10.83 -3.68
C GLY A 123 -13.74 9.50 -3.96
N ARG A 124 -13.71 9.00 -5.20
CA ARG A 124 -14.19 7.64 -5.55
C ARG A 124 -13.45 6.51 -4.83
N HIS A 125 -12.25 6.76 -4.30
CA HIS A 125 -11.49 5.78 -3.51
C HIS A 125 -11.89 5.79 -2.02
N LEU A 126 -12.72 6.74 -1.59
CA LEU A 126 -13.23 6.84 -0.23
C LEU A 126 -14.59 6.15 -0.10
N ILE A 127 -14.83 5.51 1.04
CA ILE A 127 -16.16 4.98 1.39
C ILE A 127 -17.00 6.12 1.95
N VAL A 128 -17.92 6.67 1.15
CA VAL A 128 -18.75 7.82 1.57
C VAL A 128 -20.12 7.36 2.07
N THR A 129 -20.42 7.61 3.34
CA THR A 129 -21.66 7.16 4.02
C THR A 129 -22.38 8.28 4.77
N SER A 130 -23.64 8.05 5.16
CA SER A 130 -24.48 9.03 5.85
C SER A 130 -24.24 9.14 7.35
N SER A 131 -23.54 8.19 7.96
CA SER A 131 -23.35 8.16 9.42
C SER A 131 -22.11 7.36 9.81
N LEU A 132 -21.59 7.65 11.01
CA LEU A 132 -20.47 6.93 11.60
C LEU A 132 -20.70 5.41 11.65
N PHE A 133 -21.91 4.99 12.03
CA PHE A 133 -22.28 3.57 12.11
C PHE A 133 -22.16 2.87 10.75
N SER A 134 -22.69 3.49 9.69
CA SER A 134 -22.60 2.95 8.32
C SER A 134 -21.16 2.92 7.82
N ALA A 135 -20.35 3.94 8.14
CA ALA A 135 -18.93 3.98 7.79
C ALA A 135 -18.14 2.85 8.45
N VAL A 136 -18.29 2.66 9.77
CA VAL A 136 -17.62 1.59 10.53
C VAL A 136 -18.05 0.22 10.00
N THR A 137 -19.33 0.05 9.70
CA THR A 137 -19.85 -1.21 9.13
C THR A 137 -19.21 -1.51 7.78
N ALA A 138 -19.14 -0.53 6.89
CA ALA A 138 -18.55 -0.69 5.56
C ALA A 138 -17.03 -0.96 5.63
N VAL A 139 -16.31 -0.25 6.50
CA VAL A 139 -14.87 -0.47 6.75
C VAL A 139 -14.61 -1.89 7.25
N ARG A 140 -15.40 -2.37 8.21
CA ARG A 140 -15.24 -3.74 8.76
C ARG A 140 -15.66 -4.84 7.80
N ALA A 141 -16.52 -4.52 6.83
CA ALA A 141 -16.88 -5.45 5.76
C ALA A 141 -15.82 -5.50 4.65
N ALA A 142 -14.86 -4.56 4.62
CA ALA A 142 -13.77 -4.60 3.66
C ALA A 142 -12.89 -5.84 3.91
N PRO A 143 -12.39 -6.50 2.85
CA PRO A 143 -11.52 -7.65 3.00
C PRO A 143 -10.26 -7.31 3.80
N THR A 144 -9.95 -8.14 4.79
CA THR A 144 -8.63 -8.15 5.42
C THR A 144 -7.61 -8.75 4.47
N LEU A 145 -6.57 -7.99 4.16
CA LEU A 145 -5.44 -8.52 3.42
C LEU A 145 -4.52 -9.29 4.35
N ASP A 146 -3.92 -10.38 3.84
CA ASP A 146 -2.90 -11.13 4.56
C ASP A 146 -1.61 -10.30 4.59
N VAL A 147 -1.18 -9.93 5.80
CA VAL A 147 0.03 -9.13 6.03
C VAL A 147 1.12 -10.04 6.57
N LYS A 148 2.25 -10.14 5.86
CA LYS A 148 3.46 -10.81 6.38
C LYS A 148 4.40 -9.78 6.96
N THR A 149 4.71 -9.92 8.25
CA THR A 149 5.59 -9.00 8.99
C THR A 149 6.90 -9.66 9.40
N LYS A 150 7.95 -8.87 9.52
CA LYS A 150 9.24 -9.26 10.09
C LYS A 150 9.89 -8.06 10.78
N ARG A 151 10.34 -8.26 12.02
CA ARG A 151 11.19 -7.31 12.72
C ARG A 151 12.65 -7.53 12.34
N LEU A 152 13.38 -6.45 12.16
CA LEU A 152 14.77 -6.41 11.77
C LEU A 152 15.54 -5.56 12.78
N ALA A 153 16.63 -6.10 13.31
CA ALA A 153 17.54 -5.33 14.15
C ALA A 153 18.22 -4.22 13.32
N PRO A 154 18.57 -3.07 13.93
CA PRO A 154 19.35 -1.99 13.30
C PRO A 154 20.81 -2.41 13.07
N HIS A 155 21.02 -3.30 12.11
CA HIS A 155 22.31 -3.90 11.82
C HIS A 155 22.59 -3.84 10.32
N PRO A 156 23.86 -3.73 9.86
CA PRO A 156 24.21 -3.72 8.44
C PRO A 156 23.70 -4.92 7.62
N THR A 157 23.33 -6.01 8.28
CA THR A 157 22.74 -7.21 7.64
C THR A 157 21.22 -7.12 7.44
N ALA A 158 20.55 -6.09 7.96
CA ALA A 158 19.10 -5.91 7.86
C ALA A 158 18.58 -5.92 6.42
N PRO A 159 19.22 -5.26 5.42
CA PRO A 159 18.80 -5.36 4.03
C PRO A 159 18.86 -6.80 3.49
N SER A 160 19.86 -7.59 3.89
CA SER A 160 19.95 -9.01 3.50
C SER A 160 18.84 -9.84 4.12
N ALA A 161 18.56 -9.65 5.41
CA ALA A 161 17.49 -10.33 6.13
C ALA A 161 16.09 -9.97 5.60
N ALA A 162 15.91 -8.72 5.13
CA ALA A 162 14.71 -8.23 4.46
C ALA A 162 14.52 -8.89 3.10
N ARG A 163 15.55 -8.93 2.25
CA ARG A 163 15.52 -9.63 0.96
C ARG A 163 15.12 -11.09 1.11
N GLN A 164 15.72 -11.80 2.06
CA GLN A 164 15.40 -13.21 2.30
C GLN A 164 13.95 -13.41 2.70
N PHE A 165 13.40 -12.50 3.52
CA PHE A 165 12.00 -12.55 3.92
C PHE A 165 11.07 -12.29 2.73
N VAL A 166 11.30 -11.21 1.98
CA VAL A 166 10.52 -10.89 0.76
C VAL A 166 10.60 -12.03 -0.24
N THR A 167 11.78 -12.59 -0.48
CA THR A 167 11.98 -13.72 -1.41
C THR A 167 11.10 -14.90 -1.03
N ARG A 168 11.14 -15.34 0.24
CA ARG A 168 10.32 -16.47 0.70
C ARG A 168 8.82 -16.17 0.53
N THR A 169 8.37 -15.03 1.03
CA THR A 169 6.95 -14.63 0.94
C THR A 169 6.45 -14.58 -0.50
N LEU A 170 7.24 -14.03 -1.44
CA LEU A 170 6.84 -13.96 -2.83
C LEU A 170 6.84 -15.32 -3.53
N LEU A 171 7.75 -16.22 -3.17
CA LEU A 171 7.73 -17.59 -3.68
C LEU A 171 6.49 -18.35 -3.17
N ASP A 172 6.17 -18.20 -1.89
CA ASP A 172 4.95 -18.79 -1.29
C ASP A 172 3.68 -18.29 -1.97
N TRP A 173 3.66 -17.01 -2.39
CA TRP A 173 2.56 -16.42 -3.15
C TRP A 173 2.63 -16.64 -4.68
N SER A 174 3.62 -17.39 -5.16
CA SER A 174 3.84 -17.63 -6.60
C SER A 174 4.06 -16.34 -7.44
N LEU A 175 4.68 -15.34 -6.85
CA LEU A 175 4.98 -14.02 -7.44
C LEU A 175 6.45 -13.90 -7.89
N GLY A 176 6.98 -14.93 -8.56
CA GLY A 176 8.39 -14.97 -8.96
C GLY A 176 8.82 -13.85 -9.92
N ARG A 177 7.90 -13.28 -10.72
CA ARG A 177 8.21 -12.22 -11.69
C ARG A 177 8.58 -10.87 -11.04
N VAL A 178 7.94 -10.52 -9.93
CA VAL A 178 8.20 -9.24 -9.23
C VAL A 178 9.40 -9.35 -8.28
N LEU A 179 9.85 -10.57 -7.97
CA LEU A 179 10.88 -10.86 -6.98
C LEU A 179 12.19 -10.05 -7.16
N PRO A 180 12.78 -9.93 -8.37
CA PRO A 180 14.01 -9.15 -8.55
C PRO A 180 13.82 -7.66 -8.19
N PHE A 181 12.68 -7.08 -8.57
CA PHE A 181 12.35 -5.69 -8.31
C PHE A 181 12.03 -5.46 -6.82
N ALA A 182 11.19 -6.32 -6.23
CA ALA A 182 10.84 -6.24 -4.82
C ALA A 182 12.06 -6.42 -3.90
N SER A 183 12.99 -7.31 -4.27
CA SER A 183 14.24 -7.52 -3.52
C SER A 183 15.15 -6.30 -3.56
N LEU A 184 15.21 -5.59 -4.69
CA LEU A 184 15.98 -4.37 -4.80
C LEU A 184 15.31 -3.23 -4.00
N VAL A 185 14.01 -3.01 -4.21
CA VAL A 185 13.24 -1.96 -3.52
C VAL A 185 13.30 -2.15 -2.01
N VAL A 186 13.06 -3.36 -1.48
CA VAL A 186 13.11 -3.58 -0.02
C VAL A 186 14.51 -3.33 0.54
N SER A 187 15.57 -3.60 -0.22
CA SER A 187 16.95 -3.35 0.23
C SER A 187 17.21 -1.87 0.40
N GLU A 188 16.81 -1.06 -0.58
CA GLU A 188 17.00 0.39 -0.53
C GLU A 188 16.16 1.03 0.57
N LEU A 189 14.89 0.60 0.73
CA LEU A 189 14.01 1.11 1.79
C LEU A 189 14.55 0.77 3.18
N VAL A 190 14.97 -0.48 3.41
CA VAL A 190 15.53 -0.90 4.70
C VAL A 190 16.88 -0.25 4.97
N ALA A 191 17.75 -0.10 3.96
CA ALA A 191 19.02 0.60 4.12
C ALA A 191 18.80 2.07 4.49
N ASN A 192 17.82 2.74 3.87
CA ASN A 192 17.47 4.11 4.20
C ASN A 192 16.99 4.25 5.66
N SER A 193 16.13 3.34 6.13
CA SER A 193 15.67 3.36 7.52
C SER A 193 16.75 2.95 8.52
N ALA A 194 17.61 1.99 8.19
CA ALA A 194 18.69 1.54 9.08
C ALA A 194 19.76 2.62 9.29
N ASP A 195 20.12 3.37 8.25
CA ASP A 195 21.07 4.48 8.33
C ASP A 195 20.50 5.65 9.15
N ASP A 196 19.19 5.88 9.06
CA ASP A 196 18.52 7.01 9.70
C ASP A 196 18.18 6.76 11.18
N ALA A 197 17.58 5.62 11.51
CA ALA A 197 16.86 5.44 12.77
C ALA A 197 17.71 4.87 13.91
N GLY A 198 18.60 3.91 13.64
CA GLY A 198 19.32 3.17 14.68
C GLY A 198 18.40 2.39 15.63
N THR A 199 17.13 2.17 15.25
CA THR A 199 16.10 1.46 16.02
C THR A 199 15.65 0.18 15.30
N GLU A 200 14.91 -0.66 16.01
CA GLU A 200 14.24 -1.82 15.39
C GLU A 200 13.38 -1.36 14.20
N ILE A 201 13.40 -2.16 13.13
CA ILE A 201 12.68 -1.89 11.88
C ILE A 201 11.61 -2.96 11.69
N ASP A 202 10.37 -2.52 11.49
CA ASP A 202 9.25 -3.38 11.14
C ASP A 202 9.05 -3.37 9.61
N LEU A 203 9.34 -4.52 8.99
CA LEU A 203 9.04 -4.77 7.58
C LEU A 203 7.69 -5.47 7.47
N SER A 204 6.78 -4.94 6.65
CA SER A 204 5.58 -5.67 6.25
C SER A 204 5.39 -5.73 4.74
N ILE A 205 4.82 -6.85 4.29
CA ILE A 205 4.52 -7.16 2.90
C ILE A 205 3.03 -7.47 2.81
N VAL A 206 2.36 -6.79 1.89
CA VAL A 206 0.94 -7.01 1.59
C VAL A 206 0.79 -7.16 0.10
N TRP A 207 -0.03 -8.10 -0.32
CA TRP A 207 -0.33 -8.29 -1.73
C TRP A 207 -1.84 -8.36 -1.94
N ASP A 208 -2.34 -7.47 -2.79
CA ASP A 208 -3.74 -7.33 -3.12
C ASP A 208 -3.90 -7.30 -4.63
N GLN A 209 -4.59 -8.30 -5.17
CA GLN A 209 -4.86 -8.48 -6.61
C GLN A 209 -3.60 -8.43 -7.49
N ASP A 210 -3.16 -7.24 -7.88
CA ASP A 210 -2.03 -6.97 -8.76
C ASP A 210 -1.00 -6.01 -8.14
N ALA A 211 -1.12 -5.66 -6.86
CA ALA A 211 -0.28 -4.69 -6.20
C ALA A 211 0.46 -5.31 -5.00
N LEU A 212 1.79 -5.30 -5.05
CA LEU A 212 2.65 -5.68 -3.94
C LEU A 212 3.09 -4.43 -3.18
N ARG A 213 2.68 -4.31 -1.92
CA ARG A 213 3.09 -3.23 -1.03
C ARG A 213 4.19 -3.71 -0.09
N LEU A 214 5.26 -2.93 -0.03
CA LEU A 214 6.35 -3.05 0.93
C LEU A 214 6.31 -1.86 1.86
N THR A 215 6.33 -2.09 3.17
CA THR A 215 6.38 -1.04 4.19
C THR A 215 7.50 -1.30 5.16
N ILE A 216 8.22 -0.25 5.50
CA ILE A 216 9.33 -0.26 6.45
C ILE A 216 9.02 0.84 7.45
N ARG A 217 8.68 0.44 8.67
CA ARG A 217 8.47 1.36 9.79
C ARG A 217 9.73 1.36 10.65
N ASP A 218 10.24 2.54 10.94
CA ASP A 218 11.20 2.73 12.02
C ASP A 218 10.50 3.31 13.25
N HIS A 219 11.14 3.12 14.41
CA HIS A 219 10.63 3.57 15.70
C HIS A 219 11.48 4.70 16.27
N GLY A 220 10.86 5.57 17.07
CA GLY A 220 11.55 6.64 17.80
C GLY A 220 11.60 7.98 17.07
N PRO A 221 11.98 9.07 17.78
CA PRO A 221 11.93 10.41 17.22
C PRO A 221 12.94 10.56 16.08
N ALA A 222 12.50 11.09 14.95
CA ALA A 222 13.41 11.55 13.91
C ALA A 222 14.51 12.44 14.53
N LYS A 223 15.78 12.23 14.14
CA LYS A 223 16.91 13.00 14.68
C LYS A 223 16.63 14.51 14.56
N PRO A 224 17.03 15.34 15.54
CA PRO A 224 16.80 16.79 15.48
C PRO A 224 17.33 17.37 14.16
N GLY A 225 16.44 17.98 13.35
CA GLY A 225 16.75 18.53 12.03
C GLY A 225 16.23 17.73 10.83
N GLN A 226 15.83 16.47 11.02
CA GLN A 226 15.16 15.67 9.99
C GLN A 226 13.64 15.74 10.16
N ARG A 227 13.01 16.83 9.70
CA ARG A 227 11.59 16.73 9.34
C ARG A 227 11.55 16.06 7.97
N PRO A 228 11.00 14.84 7.83
CA PRO A 228 10.94 14.21 6.52
C PRO A 228 10.07 15.08 5.61
N THR A 229 10.70 15.79 4.67
CA THR A 229 9.94 16.35 3.55
C THR A 229 9.85 15.28 2.47
N PRO A 230 8.75 15.21 1.70
CA PRO A 230 8.68 14.38 0.50
C PRO A 230 9.82 14.68 -0.50
N LEU A 231 10.47 15.84 -0.40
CA LEU A 231 11.61 16.28 -1.22
C LEU A 231 12.97 15.83 -0.71
N ASP A 232 13.17 15.57 0.59
CA ASP A 232 14.43 15.04 1.14
C ASP A 232 14.68 13.58 0.73
N LEU A 233 13.69 12.99 0.07
CA LEU A 233 13.71 11.66 -0.53
C LEU A 233 14.44 11.63 -1.89
N VAL A 234 14.98 12.74 -2.39
CA VAL A 234 15.76 12.75 -3.65
C VAL A 234 17.24 12.47 -3.36
N GLY A 235 17.52 11.37 -2.67
CA GLY A 235 18.84 10.73 -2.64
C GLY A 235 18.94 9.68 -3.75
N ARG A 236 20.16 9.35 -4.20
CA ARG A 236 20.42 8.38 -5.30
C ARG A 236 19.71 7.02 -5.12
N ARG A 237 19.46 6.60 -3.87
CA ARG A 237 18.83 5.32 -3.51
C ARG A 237 17.32 5.28 -3.79
N LEU A 238 16.63 6.41 -3.61
CA LEU A 238 15.18 6.50 -3.84
C LEU A 238 14.83 6.74 -5.30
N THR A 239 15.80 7.12 -6.14
CA THR A 239 15.64 7.10 -7.61
C THR A 239 15.36 5.69 -8.13
N VAL A 240 16.00 4.67 -7.56
CA VAL A 240 15.75 3.26 -7.93
C VAL A 240 14.35 2.83 -7.49
N VAL A 241 13.95 3.18 -6.27
CA VAL A 241 12.60 2.92 -5.77
C VAL A 241 11.56 3.60 -6.66
N ALA A 242 11.76 4.87 -7.00
CA ALA A 242 10.87 5.62 -7.87
C ALA A 242 10.74 5.00 -9.28
N GLY A 243 11.84 4.52 -9.85
CA GLY A 243 11.83 3.90 -11.19
C GLY A 243 11.19 2.51 -11.24
N LEU A 244 11.06 1.82 -10.11
CA LEU A 244 10.54 0.45 -10.03
C LEU A 244 9.17 0.33 -9.35
N SER A 245 8.67 1.43 -8.79
CA SER A 245 7.42 1.43 -8.02
C SER A 245 6.35 2.22 -8.77
N ARG A 246 5.14 1.67 -8.80
CA ARG A 246 3.94 2.37 -9.25
C ARG A 246 3.68 3.62 -8.40
N ALA A 247 3.90 3.49 -7.10
CA ALA A 247 3.80 4.59 -6.13
C ALA A 247 4.75 4.33 -4.96
N PHE A 248 5.23 5.38 -4.32
CA PHE A 248 6.04 5.30 -3.11
C PHE A 248 5.84 6.56 -2.28
N GLY A 249 6.18 6.49 -1.01
CA GLY A 249 6.05 7.65 -0.13
C GLY A 249 6.50 7.40 1.29
N VAL A 250 6.18 8.36 2.14
CA VAL A 250 6.49 8.34 3.57
C VAL A 250 5.28 8.84 4.34
N LEU A 251 4.91 8.09 5.37
CA LEU A 251 3.95 8.50 6.37
C LEU A 251 4.67 8.79 7.70
N PRO A 252 4.25 9.81 8.45
CA PRO A 252 4.66 9.97 9.84
C PRO A 252 4.07 8.86 10.71
N THR A 253 4.71 8.55 11.83
CA THR A 253 4.11 7.70 12.87
C THR A 253 3.82 8.50 14.16
N ALA A 254 2.92 8.01 15.00
CA ALA A 254 2.55 8.70 16.23
C ALA A 254 3.69 8.77 17.25
N ASP A 255 4.62 7.80 17.21
CA ASP A 255 5.83 7.75 18.03
C ASP A 255 6.98 8.64 17.52
N GLY A 256 6.74 9.44 16.48
CA GLY A 256 7.71 10.40 15.94
C GLY A 256 8.70 9.83 14.93
N GLY A 257 8.51 8.56 14.54
CA GLY A 257 9.25 7.89 13.48
C GLY A 257 8.60 8.11 12.11
N LYS A 258 8.96 7.25 11.16
CA LYS A 258 8.42 7.24 9.81
C LYS A 258 8.12 5.83 9.35
N LEU A 259 7.15 5.76 8.44
CA LEU A 259 6.86 4.58 7.66
C LEU A 259 7.12 4.92 6.20
N VAL A 260 8.17 4.33 5.63
CA VAL A 260 8.48 4.43 4.21
C VAL A 260 7.86 3.25 3.47
N TRP A 261 7.32 3.49 2.28
CA TRP A 261 6.57 2.47 1.56
C TRP A 261 6.75 2.59 0.06
N ALA A 262 6.56 1.46 -0.61
CA ALA A 262 6.54 1.36 -2.07
C ALA A 262 5.50 0.32 -2.51
N VAL A 263 4.89 0.58 -3.66
CA VAL A 263 3.95 -0.33 -4.32
C VAL A 263 4.50 -0.69 -5.69
N LEU A 264 4.62 -2.00 -5.94
CA LEU A 264 5.06 -2.57 -7.20
C LEU A 264 3.88 -3.27 -7.89
N ASP A 265 3.87 -3.26 -9.22
CA ASP A 265 2.96 -4.11 -9.99
C ASP A 265 3.39 -5.58 -9.86
N ALA A 266 2.47 -6.39 -9.38
CA ALA A 266 2.64 -7.81 -9.08
C ALA A 266 1.40 -8.61 -9.50
N PRO A 267 1.01 -8.60 -10.80
CA PRO A 267 -0.09 -9.43 -11.27
C PRO A 267 0.24 -10.90 -11.06
N ARG A 268 -0.74 -11.70 -10.59
CA ARG A 268 -0.59 -13.16 -10.60
C ARG A 268 -0.26 -13.60 -12.01
N SER A 269 0.82 -14.37 -12.15
CA SER A 269 1.08 -15.06 -13.41
C SER A 269 0.04 -16.16 -13.55
N ILE A 270 -0.98 -15.96 -14.39
CA ILE A 270 -1.83 -17.07 -14.81
C ILE A 270 -0.94 -17.96 -15.69
N PRO A 271 -0.70 -19.24 -15.34
CA PRO A 271 0.06 -20.12 -16.21
C PRO A 271 -0.69 -20.22 -17.54
N SER A 272 -0.07 -19.72 -18.61
CA SER A 272 -0.62 -19.82 -19.95
C SER A 272 -0.70 -21.29 -20.35
N THR A 273 -1.91 -21.85 -20.39
CA THR A 273 -2.19 -23.23 -20.83
C THR A 273 -1.75 -23.52 -22.28
N ASN A 274 -1.34 -22.50 -23.05
CA ASN A 274 -1.00 -22.64 -24.48
C ASN A 274 0.50 -22.73 -24.78
N ALA A 275 1.31 -23.30 -23.90
CA ALA A 275 2.73 -23.59 -24.19
C ALA A 275 3.04 -25.09 -24.45
N HIS A 276 2.02 -25.94 -24.55
CA HIS A 276 2.21 -27.38 -24.82
C HIS A 276 1.85 -27.84 -26.24
N SER A 277 1.33 -26.98 -27.14
CA SER A 277 1.08 -27.41 -28.53
C SER A 277 2.27 -27.19 -29.48
N SER A 278 3.19 -26.25 -29.20
CA SER A 278 4.27 -25.92 -30.16
C SER A 278 5.51 -26.81 -30.10
N ALA A 279 5.62 -27.69 -29.10
CA ALA A 279 6.68 -28.70 -29.02
C ALA A 279 6.25 -30.05 -29.64
N ALA A 280 4.97 -30.40 -29.57
CA ALA A 280 4.43 -31.61 -30.20
C ALA A 280 4.33 -31.47 -31.73
N GLU A 281 3.97 -30.29 -32.25
CA GLU A 281 3.87 -30.06 -33.71
C GLU A 281 5.23 -29.97 -34.42
N ARG A 282 6.34 -29.73 -33.71
CA ARG A 282 7.69 -29.77 -34.32
C ARG A 282 8.22 -31.19 -34.53
N GLN A 283 7.69 -32.19 -33.81
CA GLN A 283 8.13 -33.58 -33.94
C GLN A 283 7.38 -34.31 -35.09
N GLU A 284 6.15 -33.91 -35.43
CA GLU A 284 5.38 -34.51 -36.53
C GLU A 284 5.79 -34.01 -37.93
N GLY A 285 6.37 -32.81 -38.02
CA GLY A 285 6.89 -32.26 -39.28
C GLY A 285 8.12 -32.99 -39.84
N LEU A 286 8.92 -33.66 -39.00
CA LEU A 286 10.12 -34.39 -39.44
C LEU A 286 9.85 -35.83 -39.91
N ILE A 287 8.73 -36.44 -39.50
CA ILE A 287 8.37 -37.81 -39.93
C ILE A 287 7.64 -37.78 -41.28
N GLY A 288 6.86 -36.72 -41.55
CA GLY A 288 6.15 -36.54 -42.83
C GLY A 288 7.04 -36.19 -44.04
N GLN A 289 8.22 -35.61 -43.82
CA GLN A 289 9.13 -35.22 -44.92
C GLN A 289 9.99 -36.39 -45.44
N HIS A 290 10.23 -37.43 -44.64
CA HIS A 290 10.97 -38.62 -45.10
C HIS A 290 10.11 -39.58 -45.93
N SER A 291 8.79 -39.67 -45.71
CA SER A 291 7.92 -40.55 -46.51
C SER A 291 7.67 -40.02 -47.93
N ARG A 292 7.63 -38.69 -48.11
CA ARG A 292 7.43 -38.06 -49.45
C ARG A 292 8.67 -38.05 -50.34
N ALA A 293 9.86 -38.27 -49.79
CA ALA A 293 11.09 -38.37 -50.56
C ALA A 293 11.29 -39.79 -51.16
N LEU A 294 10.75 -40.83 -50.51
CA LEU A 294 10.81 -42.22 -50.98
C LEU A 294 9.73 -42.54 -52.03
N GLU A 295 8.51 -41.99 -51.91
CA GLU A 295 7.45 -42.21 -52.90
C GLU A 295 7.71 -41.53 -54.26
N ASN A 296 8.40 -40.40 -54.30
CA ASN A 296 8.69 -39.68 -55.55
C ASN A 296 9.86 -40.28 -56.36
N SER A 297 10.63 -41.22 -55.78
CA SER A 297 11.76 -41.87 -56.47
C SER A 297 11.35 -43.17 -57.19
N LEU A 298 10.19 -43.75 -56.87
CA LEU A 298 9.70 -45.03 -57.40
C LEU A 298 8.78 -44.93 -58.64
N LEU A 299 8.46 -43.71 -59.11
CA LEU A 299 7.49 -43.51 -60.22
C LEU A 299 8.10 -42.92 -61.52
N ARG A 300 9.42 -42.88 -61.67
CA ARG A 300 10.05 -42.52 -62.96
C ARG A 300 11.18 -43.48 -63.29
N GLY A 301 10.86 -44.52 -64.07
CA GLY A 301 11.87 -45.32 -64.77
C GLY A 301 12.42 -44.55 -65.96
N ASP A 302 13.75 -44.54 -66.12
CA ASP A 302 14.44 -45.22 -67.24
C ASP A 302 15.99 -45.05 -67.16
N PRO A 303 16.77 -45.88 -67.89
CA PRO A 303 18.01 -46.46 -67.39
C PRO A 303 19.27 -45.80 -67.97
N LYS A 304 20.38 -45.88 -67.23
CA LYS A 304 21.71 -46.32 -67.72
C LYS A 304 22.79 -46.18 -66.63
N HIS A 305 23.70 -47.16 -66.68
CA HIS A 305 25.00 -47.25 -66.01
C HIS A 305 25.08 -47.74 -64.55
N LEU A 306 25.27 -49.06 -64.42
CA LEU A 306 26.29 -49.64 -63.52
C LEU A 306 27.71 -49.31 -64.05
N PRO A 307 28.81 -49.44 -63.27
CA PRO A 307 29.03 -50.30 -62.08
C PRO A 307 29.67 -49.51 -60.90
N ALA A 308 30.18 -50.01 -59.77
CA ALA A 308 30.58 -51.33 -59.29
C ALA A 308 30.68 -51.32 -57.74
N SER A 309 30.43 -52.48 -57.12
CA SER A 309 31.23 -53.10 -56.05
C SER A 309 31.74 -52.26 -54.86
N GLY A 310 31.28 -52.58 -53.65
CA GLY A 310 32.04 -52.31 -52.42
C GLY A 310 31.27 -52.46 -51.10
N VAL A 311 31.01 -53.70 -50.68
CA VAL A 311 30.73 -54.07 -49.27
C VAL A 311 32.09 -54.52 -48.71
N PRO A 312 32.54 -54.13 -47.49
CA PRO A 312 32.05 -54.78 -46.27
C PRO A 312 31.90 -53.94 -44.98
N THR A 313 30.79 -54.21 -44.29
CA THR A 313 30.75 -54.81 -42.93
C THR A 313 31.55 -54.14 -41.80
N ARG A 314 30.84 -53.55 -40.81
CA ARG A 314 30.86 -54.08 -39.42
C ARG A 314 29.76 -53.49 -38.54
N ALA A 315 29.09 -54.39 -37.85
CA ALA A 315 28.06 -54.16 -36.83
C ALA A 315 28.71 -53.85 -35.44
N PRO A 316 27.90 -53.53 -34.41
CA PRO A 316 28.24 -52.68 -33.27
C PRO A 316 28.80 -53.47 -32.08
N GLN A 317 29.40 -52.76 -31.13
CA GLN A 317 29.47 -53.21 -29.74
C GLN A 317 29.10 -52.08 -28.80
N GLY A 318 28.10 -52.37 -27.97
CA GLY A 318 27.83 -51.60 -26.77
C GLY A 318 28.47 -52.24 -25.53
N VAL A 319 28.05 -51.68 -24.40
CA VAL A 319 28.20 -52.14 -23.02
C VAL A 319 29.57 -51.86 -22.38
N LEU A 320 29.58 -50.99 -21.38
CA LEU A 320 29.84 -51.42 -19.99
C LEU A 320 29.56 -50.31 -18.97
N SER A 321 28.62 -50.64 -18.09
CA SER A 321 28.49 -50.17 -16.72
C SER A 321 29.50 -50.90 -15.84
N LEU A 322 30.14 -50.20 -14.89
CA LEU A 322 30.59 -50.66 -13.57
C LEU A 322 31.04 -49.40 -12.80
N VAL A 323 30.32 -48.93 -11.78
CA VAL A 323 30.54 -49.21 -10.35
C VAL A 323 32.00 -49.02 -9.91
N GLN A 324 32.25 -47.87 -9.27
CA GLN A 324 32.74 -47.79 -7.89
C GLN A 324 32.28 -46.47 -7.26
#